data_AF-A0A6B3CK06-F1
#
_entry.id   AF-A0A6B3CK06-F1
#
_cell.length_a   1.000
_cell.length_b   1.000
_cell.length_c   1.000
_cell.angle_alpha   90.00
_cell.angle_beta   90.00
_cell.angle_gamma   90.00
#
_symmetry.space_group_name_H-M   'P 1'
#
loop_
_entity.id
_entity.type
_entity.pdbx_description
1 polymer ?
#
loop_
_entity_poly.entity_id
_entity_poly.type
_entity_poly.pdbx_seq_one_letter_code
_entity_poly.pdbx_strand_id
1 'polypeptide(L)' 'WTFSRALLEQGLRAPAGEGDVRVWPCGRVQAVIEFHSPQGCSVVQFENKALVRFLRRTHQAVAAQPVAH' A
#
# COMPACT_ATOMS: atom_id res chain seq x y z
N TRP A 1 -10.58 -2.94 5.90
CA TRP A 1 -9.30 -2.53 6.50
C TRP A 1 -8.97 -1.13 6.06
N THR A 2 -8.31 -0.36 6.94
CA THR A 2 -7.70 0.94 6.64
C THR A 2 -6.25 0.88 7.12
N PHE A 3 -5.34 1.47 6.36
CA PHE A 3 -3.92 1.50 6.69
C PHE A 3 -3.27 2.69 5.99
N SER A 4 -2.08 3.08 6.45
CA SER A 4 -1.42 4.27 5.95
C SER A 4 -0.98 4.13 4.50
N ARG A 5 -1.06 5.23 3.73
CA ARG A 5 -0.46 5.29 2.39
C ARG A 5 1.06 5.04 2.44
N ALA A 6 1.71 5.50 3.51
CA ALA A 6 3.12 5.28 3.76
C ALA A 6 3.47 3.78 3.85
N LEU A 7 2.61 2.95 4.44
CA LEU A 7 2.82 1.50 4.49
C LEU A 7 2.91 0.90 3.10
N LEU A 8 2.08 1.31 2.14
CA LEU A 8 2.18 0.85 0.75
C LEU A 8 3.49 1.26 0.09
N GLU A 9 3.92 2.50 0.33
CA GLU A 9 5.16 3.04 -0.25
C GLU A 9 6.40 2.30 0.27
N GLN A 10 6.42 1.99 1.56
CA GLN A 10 7.47 1.19 2.19
C GLN A 10 7.42 -0.25 1.68
N GLY A 11 6.23 -0.85 1.67
CA GLY A 11 5.96 -2.21 1.24
C GLY A 11 6.30 -2.51 -0.23
N LEU A 12 6.33 -1.49 -1.09
CA LEU A 12 6.82 -1.61 -2.47
C LEU A 12 8.35 -1.69 -2.57
N ARG A 13 9.08 -1.26 -1.54
CA ARG A 13 10.55 -1.22 -1.51
C ARG A 13 11.14 -2.41 -0.77
N ALA A 14 10.53 -2.78 0.35
CA ALA A 14 10.94 -3.88 1.21
C ALA A 14 9.73 -4.36 2.03
N PRO A 15 9.79 -5.56 2.65
CA PRO A 15 8.73 -6.00 3.57
C PRO A 15 8.48 -4.97 4.69
N ALA A 16 7.22 -4.58 4.87
CA ALA A 16 6.76 -3.61 5.86
C ALA A 16 5.42 -4.05 6.48
N GLY A 17 5.07 -3.51 7.65
CA GLY A 17 3.83 -3.86 8.33
C GLY A 17 3.36 -2.81 9.34
N GLU A 18 2.05 -2.69 9.50
CA GLU A 18 1.38 -1.82 10.47
C GLU A 18 0.13 -2.54 10.99
N GLY A 19 0.09 -2.82 12.30
CA GLY A 19 -0.99 -3.60 12.91
C GLY A 19 -1.17 -4.97 12.23
N ASP A 20 -2.37 -5.22 11.75
CA ASP A 20 -2.76 -6.47 11.08
C ASP A 20 -2.42 -6.51 9.58
N VAL A 21 -1.82 -5.46 9.04
CA VAL A 21 -1.51 -5.34 7.61
C VAL A 21 -0.03 -5.56 7.36
N ARG A 22 0.31 -6.45 6.42
CA ARG A 22 1.67 -6.72 5.96
C ARG A 22 1.75 -6.46 4.46
N VAL A 23 2.82 -5.82 3.98
CA VAL A 23 3.05 -5.50 2.56
C VAL A 23 4.48 -5.82 2.18
N TRP A 24 4.71 -6.50 1.07
CA TRP A 24 6.07 -6.77 0.56
C TRP A 24 6.10 -6.91 -0.96
N PRO A 25 7.27 -6.66 -1.59
CA PRO A 25 7.46 -6.97 -3.00
C PRO A 25 7.51 -8.49 -3.20
N CYS A 26 6.85 -8.98 -4.24
CA CYS A 26 6.88 -10.38 -4.64
C CYS A 26 7.35 -10.49 -6.09
N GLY A 27 8.60 -10.93 -6.26
CA GLY A 27 9.27 -10.93 -7.55
C GLY A 27 9.50 -9.51 -8.10
N ARG A 28 9.66 -9.40 -9.42
CA ARG A 28 10.03 -8.12 -10.07
C ARG A 28 8.86 -7.17 -10.29
N VAL A 29 7.63 -7.68 -10.35
CA VAL A 29 6.48 -6.92 -10.88
C VAL A 29 5.25 -6.95 -10.00
N GLN A 30 5.28 -7.67 -8.87
CA GLN A 30 4.13 -7.77 -7.98
C GLN A 30 4.45 -7.27 -6.57
N ALA A 31 3.39 -6.87 -5.87
CA ALA A 31 3.37 -6.62 -4.44
C ALA A 31 2.22 -7.42 -3.83
N VAL A 32 2.45 -7.92 -2.63
CA VAL A 32 1.45 -8.67 -1.85
C VAL A 32 1.06 -7.84 -0.65
N ILE A 33 -0.23 -7.85 -0.34
CA ILE A 33 -0.81 -7.30 0.89
C ILE A 33 -1.51 -8.43 1.61
N GLU A 34 -1.14 -8.65 2.85
CA GLU A 34 -1.84 -9.56 3.77
C GLU A 34 -2.60 -8.77 4.81
N PHE A 35 -3.83 -9.21 5.07
CA PHE A 35 -4.70 -8.73 6.12
C PHE A 35 -4.97 -9.84 7.13
N HIS A 36 -4.47 -9.67 8.35
CA HIS A 36 -4.67 -10.62 9.42
C HIS A 36 -5.94 -10.29 10.21
N SER A 37 -6.63 -11.33 10.69
CA SER A 37 -7.70 -11.22 11.67
C SER A 37 -7.69 -12.47 12.56
N PRO A 38 -8.40 -12.47 13.70
CA PRO A 38 -8.52 -13.66 14.54
C PRO A 38 -9.11 -14.87 13.80
N GLN A 39 -9.85 -14.64 12.71
CA GLN A 39 -10.51 -15.67 11.92
C GLN A 39 -9.65 -16.19 10.76
N GLY A 40 -8.50 -15.56 10.47
CA GLY A 40 -7.59 -16.00 9.42
C GLY A 40 -6.87 -14.85 8.73
N CYS A 41 -6.37 -15.10 7.52
CA CYS A 41 -5.63 -14.13 6.73
C CYS A 41 -6.21 -14.03 5.32
N SER A 42 -6.30 -12.81 4.80
CA SER A 42 -6.63 -12.54 3.39
C SER A 42 -5.42 -11.99 2.67
N VAL A 43 -5.11 -12.58 1.50
CA VAL A 43 -3.96 -12.20 0.68
C VAL A 43 -4.45 -11.55 -0.60
N VAL A 44 -3.90 -10.39 -0.95
CA VAL A 44 -4.18 -9.69 -2.20
C VAL A 44 -2.88 -9.40 -2.94
N GLN A 45 -2.85 -9.68 -4.24
CA GLN A 45 -1.69 -9.41 -5.09
C GLN A 45 -2.01 -8.32 -6.09
N PHE A 46 -1.05 -7.42 -6.31
CA PHE A 46 -1.16 -6.32 -7.24
C PHE A 46 0.05 -6.25 -8.16
N GLU A 47 -0.14 -5.73 -9.37
CA GLU A 47 0.99 -5.26 -10.17
C GLU A 47 1.61 -3.99 -9.56
N ASN A 48 2.93 -3.98 -9.44
CA ASN A 48 3.69 -2.84 -8.93
C ASN A 48 3.40 -1.55 -9.71
N LYS A 49 3.27 -1.65 -11.04
CA LYS A 49 2.98 -0.50 -11.90
C LYS A 49 1.62 0.13 -11.59
N ALA A 50 0.60 -0.70 -11.31
CA ALA A 50 -0.72 -0.22 -10.95
C ALA A 50 -0.68 0.49 -9.58
N LEU A 51 -0.02 -0.11 -8.60
CA LEU A 51 0.07 0.45 -7.25
C LEU A 51 0.87 1.77 -7.23
N VAL A 52 2.00 1.83 -7.94
CA VAL A 52 2.80 3.06 -8.10
C VAL A 52 1.99 4.16 -8.78
N ARG A 53 1.22 3.82 -9.83
CA ARG A 53 0.35 4.80 -10.53
C ARG A 53 -0.74 5.33 -9.60
N PHE A 54 -1.34 4.46 -8.80
CA PHE A 54 -2.33 4.85 -7.79
C PHE A 54 -1.71 5.79 -6.75
N LEU A 55 -0.60 5.41 -6.12
CA LEU A 55 0.10 6.23 -5.13
C LEU A 55 0.45 7.61 -5.66
N ARG A 56 1.01 7.69 -6.88
CA ARG A 56 1.30 8.97 -7.53
C ARG A 56 0.06 9.87 -7.65
N ARG A 57 -1.09 9.31 -8.03
CA ARG A 57 -2.35 10.07 -8.12
C ARG A 57 -2.83 10.55 -6.76
N THR A 58 -2.68 9.75 -5.71
CA THR A 58 -3.06 10.19 -4.35
C THR A 58 -2.22 11.37 -3.86
N HIS A 59 -0.91 11.39 -4.15
CA HIS A 59 -0.05 12.54 -3.86
C HIS A 59 -0.45 13.78 -4.64
N GLN A 60 -0.73 13.62 -5.94
CA GLN A 60 -1.19 14.74 -6.78
C GLN A 60 -2.52 15.32 -6.29
N ALA A 61 -3.44 14.48 -5.83
CA ALA A 61 -4.72 14.93 -5.29
C ALA A 61 -4.54 15.79 -4.02
N VAL A 62 -3.63 15.39 -3.12
CA VAL A 62 -3.32 16.18 -1.92
C VAL A 62 -2.60 17.47 -2.27
N ALA A 63 -1.62 17.42 -3.18
CA ALA A 63 -0.89 18.61 -3.62
C ALA A 63 -1.75 19.63 -4.37
N ALA A 64 -2.81 19.17 -5.06
CA ALA A 64 -3.75 20.02 -5.78
C ALA A 64 -4.81 20.67 -4.89
N GLN A 65 -4.96 20.24 -3.63
CA GLN A 65 -5.80 20.94 -2.66
C GLN A 65 -4.97 22.06 -2.03
N PRO A 66 -5.27 23.35 -2.28
CA PRO A 66 -4.66 24.42 -1.51
C PRO A 66 -5.10 24.21 -0.07
N VAL A 67 -4.14 24.11 0.85
CA VAL A 67 -4.46 24.09 2.28
C VAL A 67 -5.03 25.48 2.60
N ALA A 68 -6.37 25.59 2.58
CA ALA A 68 -7.06 26.73 3.16
C ALA A 68 -6.89 26.62 4.67
N HIS A 69 -5.95 27.39 5.20
CA HIS A 69 -5.87 27.71 6.62
C HIS A 69 -6.88 28.82 6.94
#